data_AF-A2SF26-F1
#
_entry.id   AF-A2SF26-F1
#
_cell.length_a   1.000
_cell.length_b   1.000
_cell.length_c   1.000
_cell.angle_alpha   90.00
_cell.angle_beta   90.00
_cell.angle_gamma   90.00
#
_symmetry.space_group_name_H-M   'P 1'
#
loop_
_entity.id
_entity.type
_entity.pdbx_description
1 polymer ?
#
loop_
_entity_poly.entity_id
_entity_poly.type
_entity_poly.pdbx_seq_one_letter_code
_entity_poly.pdbx_strand_id
1 'polypeptide(L)'
;MSRQKRSSGPKPAVAFLTQAEAARNLQAKLDALAGVIESIKTRAGDATAEVLIGELPSSLRQFCAWQTGHLTQALPGLPQFGRNASQTLRASASSTARATALLAAVRLLRTERSRRTQQVGEKISAVKKQTLLVQKLQSAAEARLVIALRENQTLQDEVRRLRVQLDSLSNASADALQRKEKQIQQLREKLARLVKPGTTGASPPRPPRARG
;
A
#
# COMPACT_ATOMS: atom_id res chain seq x y z
N MET A 1 27.38 63.15 -25.68
CA MET A 1 26.65 61.96 -25.20
C MET A 1 25.72 62.35 -24.07
N SER A 2 24.44 62.57 -24.38
CA SER A 2 23.43 63.03 -23.43
C SER A 2 22.92 61.89 -22.56
N ARG A 3 23.18 61.94 -21.25
CA ARG A 3 22.57 61.05 -20.27
C ARG A 3 21.09 61.41 -20.12
N GLN A 4 20.22 60.56 -20.65
CA GLN A 4 18.78 60.60 -20.42
C GLN A 4 18.48 60.56 -18.92
N LYS A 5 17.85 61.62 -18.41
CA LYS A 5 17.16 61.63 -17.12
C LYS A 5 16.10 60.53 -17.16
N ARG A 6 16.31 59.46 -16.40
CA ARG A 6 15.24 58.50 -16.09
C ARG A 6 14.13 59.26 -15.39
N SER A 7 12.97 59.36 -16.04
CA SER A 7 11.76 59.88 -15.44
C SER A 7 11.47 59.11 -14.15
N SER A 8 11.38 59.84 -13.05
CA SER A 8 10.84 59.32 -11.81
C SER A 8 9.40 58.90 -12.08
N GLY A 9 9.13 57.60 -12.13
CA GLY A 9 7.77 57.08 -12.14
C GLY A 9 6.96 57.65 -10.97
N PRO A 10 5.62 57.67 -11.06
CA PRO A 10 4.77 58.25 -10.04
C PRO A 10 5.11 57.65 -8.67
N LYS A 11 5.44 58.52 -7.71
CA LYS A 11 5.59 58.12 -6.30
C LYS A 11 4.32 57.36 -5.92
N PRO A 12 4.40 56.22 -5.20
CA PRO A 12 3.22 55.48 -4.81
C PRO A 12 2.30 56.42 -4.04
N ALA A 13 1.11 56.67 -4.59
CA ALA A 13 0.09 57.48 -3.93
C ALA A 13 -0.16 56.88 -2.55
N VAL A 14 0.04 57.68 -1.51
CA VAL A 14 -0.44 57.34 -0.17
C VAL A 14 -1.95 57.22 -0.31
N ALA A 15 -2.51 56.04 -0.06
CA ALA A 15 -3.91 55.74 -0.38
C ALA A 15 -4.94 56.50 0.47
N PHE A 16 -4.49 57.35 1.39
CA PHE A 16 -5.33 57.99 2.40
C PHE A 16 -5.13 59.49 2.37
N LEU A 17 -6.23 60.23 2.46
CA LEU A 17 -6.24 61.69 2.44
C LEU A 17 -5.87 62.25 3.82
N THR A 18 -6.07 61.46 4.89
CA THR A 18 -5.76 61.86 6.26
C THR A 18 -4.91 60.83 7.02
N GLN A 19 -4.16 61.30 8.02
CA GLN A 19 -3.37 60.43 8.91
C GLN A 19 -4.27 59.50 9.75
N ALA A 20 -5.48 59.96 10.11
CA ALA A 20 -6.46 59.18 10.85
C ALA A 20 -7.01 58.01 10.02
N GLU A 21 -7.30 58.22 8.73
CA GLU A 21 -7.68 57.13 7.80
C GLU A 21 -6.55 56.11 7.66
N ALA A 22 -5.32 56.60 7.51
CA ALA A 22 -4.15 55.73 7.37
C ALA A 22 -3.93 54.85 8.61
N ALA A 23 -4.17 55.40 9.82
CA ALA A 23 -4.11 54.67 11.09
C ALA A 23 -5.24 53.64 11.21
N ARG A 24 -6.49 53.99 10.86
CA ARG A 24 -7.63 53.06 10.86
C ARG A 24 -7.40 51.88 9.91
N ASN A 25 -6.90 52.15 8.71
CA ASN A 25 -6.59 51.09 7.74
C ASN A 25 -5.49 50.16 8.25
N LEU A 26 -4.48 50.72 8.92
CA LEU A 26 -3.39 49.94 9.50
C LEU A 26 -3.88 49.03 10.64
N GLN A 27 -4.74 49.56 11.51
CA GLN A 27 -5.37 48.79 12.56
C GLN A 27 -6.24 47.66 11.98
N ALA A 28 -7.08 47.95 10.99
CA ALA A 28 -7.91 46.95 10.30
C ALA A 28 -7.05 45.82 9.70
N LYS A 29 -5.88 46.13 9.13
CA LYS A 29 -4.92 45.12 8.66
C LYS A 29 -4.34 44.27 9.76
N LEU A 30 -3.94 44.87 10.88
CA LEU A 30 -3.38 44.14 12.01
C LEU A 30 -4.41 43.18 12.61
N ASP A 31 -5.66 43.64 12.75
CA ASP A 31 -6.75 42.84 13.28
C ASP A 31 -7.15 41.73 12.31
N ALA A 32 -7.20 42.02 11.00
CA ALA A 32 -7.39 41.01 9.96
C ALA A 32 -6.29 39.94 10.02
N LEU A 33 -5.02 40.35 10.04
CA LEU A 33 -3.89 39.41 10.09
C LEU A 33 -3.93 38.54 11.35
N ALA A 34 -4.23 39.14 12.50
CA ALA A 34 -4.39 38.40 13.76
C ALA A 34 -5.56 37.40 13.69
N GLY A 35 -6.72 37.81 13.18
CA GLY A 35 -7.88 36.94 13.03
C GLY A 35 -7.62 35.76 12.09
N VAL A 36 -6.92 35.99 10.97
CA VAL A 36 -6.55 34.92 10.04
C VAL A 36 -5.57 33.94 10.67
N ILE A 37 -4.54 34.43 11.39
CA ILE A 37 -3.60 33.58 12.11
C ILE A 37 -4.34 32.69 13.12
N GLU A 38 -5.29 33.26 13.86
CA GLU A 38 -6.06 32.51 14.85
C GLU A 38 -7.01 31.49 14.21
N SER A 39 -7.64 31.86 13.08
CA SER A 39 -8.41 30.92 12.26
C SER A 39 -7.57 29.78 11.72
N ILE A 40 -6.31 30.02 11.34
CA ILE A 40 -5.40 28.97 10.85
C ILE A 40 -5.01 28.03 11.99
N LYS A 41 -4.73 28.55 13.19
CA LYS A 41 -4.42 27.71 14.36
C LYS A 41 -5.58 26.81 14.74
N THR A 42 -6.80 27.34 14.74
CA THR A 42 -8.01 26.57 15.09
C THR A 42 -8.39 25.53 14.03
N ARG A 43 -8.00 25.75 12.77
CA ARG A 43 -8.22 24.83 11.63
C ARG A 43 -6.93 24.14 11.17
N ALA A 44 -5.99 23.93 12.08
CA ALA A 44 -4.68 23.38 11.74
C ALA A 44 -4.81 21.99 11.07
N GLY A 45 -4.27 21.86 9.85
CA GLY A 45 -4.31 20.63 9.07
C GLY A 45 -5.39 20.59 7.97
N ASP A 46 -6.25 21.61 7.90
CA ASP A 46 -7.27 21.72 6.87
C ASP A 46 -6.69 22.31 5.56
N ALA A 47 -7.15 21.84 4.40
CA ALA A 47 -6.59 22.25 3.10
C ALA A 47 -6.73 23.75 2.84
N THR A 48 -7.79 24.35 3.37
CA THR A 48 -8.05 25.80 3.32
C THR A 48 -7.02 26.58 4.13
N ALA A 49 -6.66 26.13 5.33
CA ALA A 49 -5.65 26.77 6.17
C ALA A 49 -4.27 26.79 5.48
N GLU A 50 -3.93 25.71 4.78
CA GLU A 50 -2.68 25.59 4.01
C GLU A 50 -2.60 26.61 2.86
N VAL A 51 -3.70 26.82 2.14
CA VAL A 51 -3.79 27.86 1.09
C VAL A 51 -3.61 29.25 1.72
N LEU A 52 -4.28 29.51 2.84
CA LEU A 52 -4.21 30.80 3.53
C LEU A 52 -2.80 31.16 4.01
N ILE A 53 -2.04 30.21 4.54
CA ILE A 53 -0.64 30.42 4.95
C ILE A 53 0.23 30.92 3.76
N GLY A 54 -0.10 30.50 2.53
CA GLY A 54 0.57 30.94 1.31
C GLY A 54 0.32 32.42 0.98
N GLU A 55 -0.91 32.90 1.18
CA GLU A 55 -1.36 34.25 0.83
C GLU A 55 -0.98 35.34 1.86
N LEU A 56 -0.59 34.94 3.07
CA LEU A 56 -0.25 35.90 4.13
C LEU A 56 1.06 36.68 3.85
N PRO A 57 1.14 37.96 4.25
CA PRO A 57 2.38 38.72 4.11
C PRO A 57 3.48 38.14 5.02
N SER A 58 4.72 38.09 4.52
CA SER A 58 5.89 37.57 5.24
C SER A 58 6.93 38.64 5.59
N SER A 59 6.70 39.88 5.15
CA SER A 59 7.56 41.03 5.38
C SER A 59 6.74 42.30 5.57
N LEU A 60 7.34 43.30 6.23
CA LEU A 60 6.71 44.61 6.42
C LEU A 60 6.36 45.27 5.07
N ARG A 61 7.21 45.09 4.05
CA ARG A 61 6.93 45.60 2.70
C ARG A 61 5.67 44.97 2.10
N GLN A 62 5.54 43.65 2.21
CA GLN A 62 4.34 42.93 1.75
C GLN A 62 3.11 43.35 2.56
N PHE A 63 3.24 43.48 3.88
CA PHE A 63 2.16 43.95 4.75
C PHE A 63 1.65 45.36 4.37
N CYS A 64 2.56 46.29 4.08
CA CYS A 64 2.20 47.63 3.60
C CYS A 64 1.48 47.57 2.24
N ALA A 65 1.93 46.71 1.32
CA ALA A 65 1.31 46.51 0.02
C ALA A 65 0.04 45.62 0.05
N TRP A 66 -0.23 44.97 1.18
CA TRP A 66 -1.35 44.05 1.36
C TRP A 66 -2.68 44.78 1.25
N GLN A 67 -3.66 44.15 0.60
CA GLN A 67 -4.98 44.71 0.36
C GLN A 67 -6.00 43.59 0.24
N THR A 68 -7.24 43.84 0.63
CA THR A 68 -8.30 42.81 0.67
C THR A 68 -8.64 42.21 -0.67
N GLY A 69 -8.43 42.93 -1.78
CA GLY A 69 -8.72 42.44 -3.13
C GLY A 69 -7.96 41.16 -3.55
N HIS A 70 -6.92 40.77 -2.82
CA HIS A 70 -6.19 39.51 -3.06
C HIS A 70 -6.68 38.32 -2.21
N LEU A 71 -7.51 38.55 -1.20
CA LEU A 71 -7.88 37.53 -0.19
C LEU A 71 -9.35 37.07 -0.29
N THR A 72 -10.14 37.75 -1.11
CA THR A 72 -11.62 37.72 -1.11
C THR A 72 -12.24 36.36 -1.43
N GLN A 73 -11.50 35.40 -1.99
CA GLN A 73 -12.03 34.05 -2.23
C GLN A 73 -11.80 33.08 -1.06
N ALA A 74 -10.81 33.31 -0.20
CA ALA A 74 -10.39 32.34 0.80
C ALA A 74 -10.85 32.68 2.24
N LEU A 75 -11.23 33.94 2.51
CA LEU A 75 -11.66 34.42 3.83
C LEU A 75 -12.87 35.36 3.69
N PRO A 76 -14.12 34.84 3.71
CA PRO A 76 -15.30 35.68 3.74
C PRO A 76 -15.35 36.49 5.06
N GLY A 77 -15.68 37.78 4.97
CA GLY A 77 -15.93 38.64 6.15
C GLY A 77 -14.76 39.47 6.67
N LEU A 78 -13.63 39.53 5.96
CA LEU A 78 -12.54 40.45 6.33
C LEU A 78 -12.93 41.92 6.12
N PRO A 79 -12.55 42.84 7.03
CA PRO A 79 -12.74 44.27 6.83
C PRO A 79 -11.95 44.72 5.60
N GLN A 80 -12.54 45.59 4.76
CA GLN A 80 -11.83 46.12 3.60
C GLN A 80 -10.65 46.99 4.03
N PHE A 81 -9.47 46.73 3.47
CA PHE A 81 -8.27 47.54 3.70
C PHE A 81 -7.42 47.68 2.44
N GLY A 82 -6.81 48.86 2.28
CA GLY A 82 -5.98 49.25 1.13
C GLY A 82 -4.49 49.30 1.45
N ARG A 83 -3.66 49.71 0.47
CA ARG A 83 -2.19 49.84 0.64
C ARG A 83 -1.83 50.96 1.62
N ASN A 84 -0.79 50.75 2.45
CA ASN A 84 -0.20 51.79 3.29
C ASN A 84 1.19 52.18 2.77
N ALA A 85 1.57 53.43 2.97
CA ALA A 85 2.96 53.82 2.87
C ALA A 85 3.75 53.24 4.05
N SER A 86 5.00 52.85 3.82
CA SER A 86 5.89 52.35 4.89
C SER A 86 6.11 53.37 6.01
N GLN A 87 6.03 54.66 5.68
CA GLN A 87 6.14 55.76 6.64
C GLN A 87 4.98 55.78 7.64
N THR A 88 3.77 55.42 7.20
CA THR A 88 2.58 55.34 8.06
C THR A 88 2.75 54.32 9.17
N LEU A 89 3.35 53.16 8.86
CA LEU A 89 3.63 52.15 9.88
C LEU A 89 4.69 52.64 10.87
N ARG A 90 5.78 53.23 10.37
CA ARG A 90 6.88 53.72 11.21
C ARG A 90 6.49 54.90 12.11
N ALA A 91 5.47 55.66 11.75
CA ALA A 91 4.95 56.74 12.58
C ALA A 91 4.35 56.25 13.92
N SER A 92 4.05 54.96 14.04
CA SER A 92 3.58 54.32 15.28
C SER A 92 4.49 53.17 15.67
N ALA A 93 5.22 53.33 16.78
CA ALA A 93 6.09 52.30 17.32
C ALA A 93 5.32 51.05 17.75
N SER A 94 4.15 51.22 18.39
CA SER A 94 3.30 50.11 18.84
C SER A 94 2.75 49.29 17.67
N SER A 95 2.29 49.97 16.61
CA SER A 95 1.81 49.32 15.39
C SER A 95 2.93 48.59 14.66
N THR A 96 4.14 49.16 14.62
CA THR A 96 5.32 48.51 14.04
C THR A 96 5.71 47.25 14.81
N ALA A 97 5.73 47.31 16.14
CA ALA A 97 6.03 46.15 16.99
C ALA A 97 5.00 45.03 16.78
N ARG A 98 3.70 45.37 16.79
CA ARG A 98 2.61 44.40 16.57
C ARG A 98 2.68 43.78 15.17
N ALA A 99 2.90 44.58 14.12
CA ALA A 99 3.07 44.07 12.76
C ALA A 99 4.24 43.09 12.68
N THR A 100 5.37 43.42 13.29
CA THR A 100 6.56 42.58 13.31
C THR A 100 6.30 41.25 14.02
N ALA A 101 5.61 41.28 15.16
CA ALA A 101 5.24 40.06 15.90
C ALA A 101 4.30 39.16 15.08
N LEU A 102 3.26 39.72 14.46
CA LEU A 102 2.34 38.93 13.62
C LEU A 102 3.06 38.34 12.40
N LEU A 103 3.95 39.09 11.75
CA LEU A 103 4.75 38.57 10.63
C LEU A 103 5.71 37.46 11.07
N ALA A 104 6.26 37.52 12.28
CA ALA A 104 7.05 36.42 12.84
C ALA A 104 6.19 35.16 13.01
N ALA A 105 4.96 35.30 13.51
CA ALA A 105 4.01 34.19 13.61
C ALA A 105 3.67 33.59 12.22
N VAL A 106 3.47 34.42 11.18
CA VAL A 106 3.27 33.93 9.80
C VAL A 106 4.46 33.11 9.32
N ARG A 107 5.70 33.54 9.60
CA ARG A 107 6.91 32.79 9.22
C ARG A 107 6.97 31.45 9.92
N LEU A 108 6.65 31.40 11.21
CA LEU A 108 6.58 30.14 11.96
C LEU A 108 5.58 29.17 11.35
N LEU A 109 4.36 29.64 11.04
CA LEU A 109 3.34 28.83 10.35
C LEU A 109 3.84 28.29 9.00
N ARG A 110 4.56 29.10 8.23
CA ARG A 110 5.18 28.65 6.96
C ARG A 110 6.26 27.59 7.17
N THR A 111 7.11 27.75 8.20
CA THR A 111 8.15 26.76 8.49
C THR A 111 7.56 25.43 8.96
N GLU A 112 6.52 25.47 9.79
CA GLU A 112 5.80 24.26 10.21
C GLU A 112 5.15 23.54 9.04
N ARG A 113 4.49 24.30 8.16
CA ARG A 113 3.93 23.77 6.91
C ARG A 113 4.98 23.03 6.09
N SER A 114 6.13 23.65 5.82
CA SER A 114 7.23 23.03 5.06
C SER A 114 7.76 21.77 5.73
N ARG A 115 7.86 21.76 7.07
CA ARG A 115 8.30 20.56 7.81
C ARG A 115 7.28 19.43 7.70
N ARG A 116 5.98 19.73 7.79
CA ARG A 116 4.90 18.74 7.65
C ARG A 116 4.91 18.14 6.24
N THR A 117 5.02 18.97 5.19
CA THR A 117 5.05 18.48 3.81
C THR A 117 6.28 17.60 3.53
N GLN A 118 7.45 17.96 4.07
CA GLN A 118 8.65 17.13 4.00
C GLN A 118 8.45 15.78 4.70
N GLN A 119 7.94 15.78 5.93
CA GLN A 119 7.69 14.55 6.69
C GLN A 119 6.68 13.64 5.98
N VAL A 120 5.63 14.21 5.39
CA VAL A 120 4.65 13.45 4.58
C VAL A 120 5.32 12.89 3.33
N GLY A 121 6.17 13.66 2.65
CA GLY A 121 6.94 13.20 1.50
C GLY A 121 7.87 12.02 1.82
N GLU A 122 8.57 12.08 2.95
CA GLU A 122 9.41 10.99 3.45
C GLU A 122 8.58 9.72 3.74
N LYS A 123 7.46 9.85 4.45
CA LYS A 123 6.54 8.73 4.72
C LYS A 123 6.01 8.10 3.43
N ILE A 124 5.58 8.92 2.46
CA ILE A 124 5.12 8.43 1.15
C ILE A 124 6.26 7.68 0.44
N SER A 125 7.50 8.21 0.49
CA SER A 125 8.64 7.55 -0.13
C SER A 125 8.97 6.20 0.52
N ALA A 126 8.84 6.10 1.85
CA ALA A 126 9.04 4.87 2.60
C ALA A 126 7.97 3.82 2.26
N VAL A 127 6.69 4.23 2.23
CA VAL A 127 5.58 3.36 1.84
C VAL A 127 5.77 2.85 0.41
N LYS A 128 6.14 3.71 -0.55
CA LYS A 128 6.43 3.30 -1.93
C LYS A 128 7.54 2.24 -2.00
N LYS A 129 8.63 2.42 -1.25
CA LYS A 129 9.71 1.42 -1.17
C LYS A 129 9.21 0.09 -0.60
N GLN A 130 8.39 0.13 0.44
CA GLN A 130 7.81 -1.05 1.06
C GLN A 130 6.86 -1.78 0.10
N THR A 131 5.99 -1.07 -0.61
CA THR A 131 5.09 -1.65 -1.63
C THR A 131 5.88 -2.33 -2.74
N LEU A 132 6.97 -1.70 -3.23
CA LEU A 132 7.83 -2.31 -4.25
C LEU A 132 8.51 -3.59 -3.75
N LEU A 133 8.94 -3.62 -2.47
CA LEU A 133 9.52 -4.81 -1.87
C LEU A 133 8.48 -5.94 -1.79
N VAL A 134 7.28 -5.65 -1.31
CA VAL A 134 6.18 -6.62 -1.22
C VAL A 134 5.84 -7.18 -2.59
N GLN A 135 5.78 -6.33 -3.63
CA GLN A 135 5.51 -6.77 -5.00
C GLN A 135 6.59 -7.72 -5.54
N LYS A 136 7.88 -7.45 -5.25
CA LYS A 136 8.99 -8.34 -5.62
C LYS A 136 8.94 -9.68 -4.87
N LEU A 137 8.57 -9.66 -3.59
CA LEU A 137 8.43 -10.88 -2.80
C LEU A 137 7.25 -11.71 -3.32
N GLN A 138 6.14 -11.07 -3.65
CA GLN A 138 4.98 -11.72 -4.23
C GLN A 138 5.32 -12.38 -5.57
N SER A 139 5.97 -11.68 -6.49
CA SER A 139 6.34 -12.26 -7.79
C SER A 139 7.34 -13.43 -7.65
N ALA A 140 8.28 -13.35 -6.70
CA ALA A 140 9.19 -14.45 -6.40
C ALA A 140 8.46 -15.67 -5.81
N ALA A 141 7.46 -15.45 -4.95
CA ALA A 141 6.64 -16.51 -4.38
C ALA A 141 5.75 -17.18 -5.45
N GLU A 142 5.13 -16.40 -6.33
CA GLU A 142 4.34 -16.89 -7.47
C GLU A 142 5.20 -17.76 -8.41
N ALA A 143 6.42 -17.31 -8.73
CA ALA A 143 7.35 -18.10 -9.54
C ALA A 143 7.69 -19.45 -8.90
N ARG A 144 7.94 -19.49 -7.59
CA ARG A 144 8.19 -20.74 -6.85
C ARG A 144 6.98 -21.66 -6.84
N LEU A 145 5.78 -21.11 -6.69
CA LEU A 145 4.54 -21.86 -6.69
C LEU A 145 4.30 -22.53 -8.05
N VAL A 146 4.56 -21.82 -9.15
CA VAL A 146 4.46 -22.39 -10.50
C VAL A 146 5.44 -23.55 -10.70
N ILE A 147 6.68 -23.43 -10.20
CA ILE A 147 7.66 -24.52 -10.27
C ILE A 147 7.17 -25.74 -9.48
N ALA A 148 6.75 -25.54 -8.23
CA ALA A 148 6.26 -26.61 -7.37
C ALA A 148 5.01 -27.31 -7.94
N LEU A 149 4.09 -26.56 -8.56
CA LEU A 149 2.92 -27.14 -9.23
C LEU A 149 3.31 -28.04 -10.41
N ARG A 150 4.30 -27.63 -11.21
CA ARG A 150 4.81 -28.43 -12.33
C ARG A 150 5.46 -29.72 -11.85
N GLU A 151 6.30 -29.64 -10.83
CA GLU A 151 6.93 -30.82 -10.20
C GLU A 151 5.87 -31.77 -9.64
N ASN A 152 4.86 -31.25 -8.94
CA ASN A 152 3.78 -32.06 -8.42
C ASN A 152 3.01 -32.78 -9.53
N GLN A 153 2.73 -32.10 -10.63
CA GLN A 153 2.06 -32.70 -11.78
C GLN A 153 2.89 -33.84 -12.40
N THR A 154 4.20 -33.63 -12.56
CA THR A 154 5.10 -34.70 -13.06
C THR A 154 5.12 -35.93 -12.15
N LEU A 155 5.17 -35.72 -10.83
CA LEU A 155 5.11 -36.80 -9.85
C LEU A 155 3.76 -37.52 -9.87
N GLN A 156 2.65 -36.80 -10.04
CA GLN A 156 1.32 -37.41 -10.17
C GLN A 156 1.23 -38.31 -11.41
N ASP A 157 1.79 -37.88 -12.54
CA ASP A 157 1.81 -38.66 -13.77
C ASP A 157 2.70 -39.91 -13.62
N GLU A 158 3.84 -39.80 -12.95
CA GLU A 158 4.71 -40.93 -12.65
C GLU A 158 4.01 -41.95 -11.73
N VAL A 159 3.36 -41.49 -10.66
CA VAL A 159 2.57 -42.35 -9.77
C VAL A 159 1.46 -43.08 -10.55
N ARG A 160 0.77 -42.40 -11.47
CA ARG A 160 -0.24 -43.03 -12.32
C ARG A 160 0.36 -44.12 -13.21
N ARG A 161 1.50 -43.85 -13.86
CA ARG A 161 2.20 -44.84 -14.70
C ARG A 161 2.63 -46.07 -13.89
N LEU A 162 3.22 -45.86 -12.71
CA LEU A 162 3.65 -46.95 -11.83
C LEU A 162 2.47 -47.79 -11.35
N ARG A 163 1.32 -47.18 -11.04
CA ARG A 163 0.09 -47.92 -10.70
C ARG A 163 -0.37 -48.83 -11.83
N VAL A 164 -0.40 -48.33 -13.06
CA VAL A 164 -0.77 -49.14 -14.24
C VAL A 164 0.20 -50.31 -14.45
N GLN A 165 1.50 -50.10 -14.27
CA GLN A 165 2.50 -51.17 -14.35
C GLN A 165 2.29 -52.21 -13.25
N LEU A 166 2.02 -51.78 -12.01
CA LEU A 166 1.75 -52.67 -10.89
C LEU A 166 0.50 -53.53 -11.14
N ASP A 167 -0.59 -52.93 -11.62
CA ASP A 167 -1.83 -53.65 -11.93
C ASP A 167 -1.60 -54.70 -13.03
N SER A 168 -0.83 -54.37 -14.07
CA SER A 168 -0.44 -55.30 -15.13
C SER A 168 0.38 -56.48 -14.61
N LEU A 169 1.40 -56.21 -13.78
CA LEU A 169 2.24 -57.25 -13.18
C LEU A 169 1.44 -58.12 -12.19
N SER A 170 0.54 -57.51 -11.43
CA SER A 170 -0.35 -58.23 -10.51
C SER A 170 -1.26 -59.20 -11.26
N ASN A 171 -1.89 -58.75 -12.36
CA ASN A 171 -2.73 -59.60 -13.20
C ASN A 171 -1.93 -60.73 -13.85
N ALA A 172 -0.74 -60.43 -14.38
CA ALA A 172 0.14 -61.43 -14.97
C ALA A 172 0.59 -62.49 -13.93
N SER A 173 0.83 -62.09 -12.68
CA SER A 173 1.15 -62.99 -11.58
C SER A 173 -0.04 -63.89 -11.22
N ALA A 174 -1.24 -63.32 -11.11
CA ALA A 174 -2.47 -64.07 -10.86
C ALA A 174 -2.73 -65.12 -11.95
N ASP A 175 -2.56 -64.75 -13.22
CA ASP A 175 -2.68 -65.68 -14.35
C ASP A 175 -1.63 -66.81 -14.28
N ALA A 176 -0.39 -66.48 -13.95
CA ALA A 176 0.68 -67.45 -13.81
C ALA A 176 0.38 -68.44 -12.66
N LEU A 177 -0.09 -67.94 -11.52
CA LEU A 177 -0.52 -68.76 -10.38
C LEU A 177 -1.67 -69.69 -10.79
N GLN A 178 -2.70 -69.18 -11.47
CA GLN A 178 -3.82 -69.99 -11.92
C GLN A 178 -3.37 -71.11 -12.89
N ARG A 179 -2.43 -70.82 -13.80
CA ARG A 179 -1.86 -71.85 -14.69
C ARG A 179 -1.10 -72.91 -13.89
N LYS A 180 -0.35 -72.52 -12.87
CA LYS A 180 0.37 -73.45 -11.98
C LYS A 180 -0.60 -74.31 -11.16
N GLU A 181 -1.64 -73.71 -10.60
CA GLU A 181 -2.72 -74.42 -9.90
C GLU A 181 -3.35 -75.50 -10.80
N LYS A 182 -3.69 -75.14 -12.04
CA LYS A 182 -4.23 -76.08 -13.04
C LYS A 182 -3.24 -77.21 -13.36
N GLN A 183 -1.96 -76.91 -13.53
CA GLN A 183 -0.92 -77.91 -13.76
C GLN A 183 -0.79 -78.88 -12.58
N ILE A 184 -0.80 -78.37 -11.35
CA ILE A 184 -0.77 -79.18 -10.13
C ILE A 184 -1.99 -80.10 -10.07
N GLN A 185 -3.18 -79.59 -10.37
CA GLN A 185 -4.41 -80.38 -10.37
C GLN A 185 -4.35 -81.52 -11.40
N GLN A 186 -3.87 -81.24 -12.62
CA GLN A 186 -3.66 -82.26 -13.65
C GLN A 186 -2.65 -83.33 -13.21
N LEU A 187 -1.56 -82.93 -12.55
CA LEU A 187 -0.57 -83.87 -12.01
C LEU A 187 -1.15 -84.73 -10.88
N ARG A 188 -1.95 -84.14 -9.98
CA ARG A 188 -2.68 -84.86 -8.93
C ARG A 188 -3.65 -85.89 -9.51
N GLU A 189 -4.40 -85.54 -10.56
CA GLU A 189 -5.31 -86.47 -11.24
C GLU A 189 -4.54 -87.61 -11.94
N LYS A 190 -3.42 -87.30 -12.60
CA LYS A 190 -2.54 -88.33 -13.20
C LYS A 190 -1.99 -89.27 -12.13
N LEU A 191 -1.51 -88.74 -11.01
CA LEU A 191 -1.06 -89.53 -9.87
C LEU A 191 -2.19 -90.41 -9.33
N ALA A 192 -3.41 -89.87 -9.14
CA ALA A 192 -4.56 -90.65 -8.69
C ALA A 192 -4.90 -91.82 -9.64
N ARG A 193 -4.76 -91.64 -10.97
CA ARG A 193 -4.95 -92.71 -11.96
C ARG A 193 -3.85 -93.77 -11.93
N LEU A 194 -2.61 -93.36 -11.65
CA LEU A 194 -1.45 -94.26 -11.53
C LEU A 194 -1.47 -95.04 -10.21
N VAL A 195 -1.98 -94.42 -9.14
CA VAL A 195 -2.16 -95.02 -7.81
C VAL A 195 -3.46 -95.82 -7.73
N LYS A 196 -4.03 -96.28 -8.87
CA LYS A 196 -5.11 -97.27 -8.83
C LYS A 196 -4.69 -98.39 -7.87
N PRO A 197 -5.49 -98.68 -6.82
CA PRO A 197 -5.12 -99.71 -5.87
C PRO A 197 -4.94 -100.99 -6.67
N GLY A 198 -3.74 -101.56 -6.58
CA GLY A 198 -3.52 -102.92 -7.03
C GLY A 198 -4.63 -103.78 -6.45
N THR A 199 -5.31 -104.51 -7.31
CA THR A 199 -6.20 -105.59 -6.93
C THR A 199 -5.35 -106.68 -6.26
N THR A 200 -5.05 -106.49 -4.97
CA THR A 200 -4.60 -107.54 -4.06
C THR A 200 -5.58 -107.54 -2.90
N GLY A 201 -6.76 -108.09 -3.18
CA GLY A 201 -7.86 -108.20 -2.23
C GLY A 201 -8.76 -109.40 -2.50
N ALA A 202 -8.22 -110.49 -3.07
CA ALA A 202 -8.88 -111.79 -2.97
C ALA A 202 -8.47 -112.40 -1.62
N SER A 203 -9.20 -112.05 -0.55
CA SER A 203 -9.19 -112.86 0.67
C SER A 203 -9.96 -114.16 0.38
N PRO A 204 -9.41 -115.35 0.66
CA PRO A 204 -10.12 -116.61 0.42
C PRO A 204 -11.30 -116.77 1.41
N PRO A 205 -12.37 -117.50 1.05
CA PRO A 205 -13.56 -117.62 1.88
C PRO A 205 -13.25 -118.37 3.17
N ARG A 206 -13.80 -117.86 4.28
CA ARG A 206 -13.70 -118.46 5.62
C ARG A 206 -14.39 -119.83 5.62
N PRO A 207 -13.76 -120.90 6.14
CA PRO A 207 -14.39 -122.22 6.19
C PRO A 207 -15.55 -122.25 7.20
N PRO A 208 -16.60 -123.07 6.96
CA PRO A 208 -17.75 -123.16 7.84
C PRO A 208 -17.36 -123.81 9.19
N ARG A 209 -17.86 -123.22 10.27
CA ARG A 209 -17.78 -123.77 11.62
C ARG A 209 -18.60 -125.07 11.70
N ALA A 210 -17.94 -126.15 12.11
CA ALA A 210 -18.57 -127.41 12.48
C ALA A 210 -19.60 -127.19 13.61
N ARG A 211 -20.77 -127.82 13.46
CA ARG A 211 -21.73 -128.09 14.54
C ARG A 211 -21.83 -129.62 14.67
N GLY A 212 -21.78 -130.12 15.90
CA GLY A 212 -22.02 -131.53 16.24
C GLY A 212 -20.75 -132.29 16.51
#